data_AF-A0A521XXR3-F1
#
_entry.id   AF-A0A521XXR3-F1
#
_cell.length_a   1.000
_cell.length_b   1.000
_cell.length_c   1.000
_cell.angle_alpha   90.00
_cell.angle_beta   90.00
_cell.angle_gamma   90.00
#
_symmetry.space_group_name_H-M   'P 1'
#
loop_
_entity.id
_entity.type
_entity.pdbx_description
1 polymer ?
#
loop_
_entity_poly.entity_id
_entity_poly.type
_entity_poly.pdbx_seq_one_letter_code
_entity_poly.pdbx_strand_id
1 'polypeptide(L)'
;VEIDIFGEVSYYPSMHIGQDIKMFADSVDGVNPMVYPSHFWPYQKYSAEPYKTINNSLNALISQFDGNAPFKVHAFIEAANFHYLKKTSDAEKQKYLLQEIRAVEDAKGASGWYVWSANNVYDNLFQVLKNNKTRSAMEKTVSYFHESHHRYHFLYQFSQKEG
;
A
#
# COMPACT_ATOMS: atom_id res chain seq x y z
N VAL A 1 -6.24 15.09 8.49
CA VAL A 1 -5.52 15.21 7.20
C VAL A 1 -4.63 14.00 7.00
N GLU A 2 -4.66 13.41 5.81
CA GLU A 2 -3.72 12.36 5.39
C GLU A 2 -2.82 12.91 4.28
N ILE A 3 -1.61 12.37 4.17
CA ILE A 3 -0.61 12.80 3.17
C ILE A 3 0.03 11.61 2.47
N ASP A 4 0.37 11.80 1.20
CA ASP A 4 1.03 10.78 0.40
C ASP A 4 2.55 10.98 0.44
N ILE A 5 3.28 9.88 0.61
CA ILE A 5 4.75 9.88 0.60
C ILE A 5 5.28 8.84 -0.38
N PHE A 6 6.45 9.11 -0.95
CA PHE A 6 7.11 8.11 -1.78
C PHE A 6 7.57 6.91 -0.94
N GLY A 7 7.57 5.72 -1.55
CA GLY A 7 7.96 4.48 -0.87
C GLY A 7 9.38 4.52 -0.29
N GLU A 8 10.33 5.25 -0.91
CA GLU A 8 11.68 5.41 -0.36
C GLU A 8 11.70 6.11 1.01
N VAL A 9 10.74 7.01 1.25
CA VAL A 9 10.65 7.81 2.48
C VAL A 9 10.27 6.92 3.68
N SER A 10 9.73 5.73 3.41
CA SER A 10 9.51 4.71 4.42
C SER A 10 10.81 4.23 5.08
N TYR A 11 11.97 4.36 4.43
CA TYR A 11 13.25 3.94 4.98
C TYR A 11 14.05 5.08 5.60
N TYR A 12 14.01 6.27 5.00
CA TYR A 12 14.79 7.43 5.43
C TYR A 12 14.22 8.72 4.84
N PRO A 13 14.50 9.89 5.44
CA PRO A 13 14.14 11.18 4.84
C PRO A 13 14.80 11.34 3.47
N SER A 14 14.04 11.84 2.50
CA SER A 14 14.51 12.04 1.14
C SER A 14 14.63 13.53 0.85
N MET A 15 15.86 14.06 0.91
CA MET A 15 16.14 15.49 0.71
C MET A 15 15.89 15.96 -0.72
N HIS A 16 16.04 15.08 -1.70
CA HIS A 16 15.83 15.43 -3.11
C HIS A 16 14.35 15.47 -3.50
N ILE A 17 13.51 14.71 -2.79
CA ILE A 17 12.04 14.78 -2.88
C ILE A 17 11.50 15.88 -1.94
N GLY A 18 12.23 16.18 -0.86
CA GLY A 18 11.82 17.13 0.17
C GLY A 18 10.84 16.54 1.18
N GLN A 19 10.90 15.23 1.45
CA GLN A 19 10.01 14.55 2.39
C GLN A 19 10.80 13.96 3.57
N ASP A 20 10.48 14.43 4.78
CA ASP A 20 10.92 13.85 6.06
C ASP A 20 9.70 13.70 6.98
N ILE A 21 9.33 12.45 7.26
CA ILE A 21 8.10 12.11 7.98
C ILE A 21 8.12 12.62 9.41
N LYS A 22 9.31 12.68 10.03
CA LYS A 22 9.43 13.15 11.40
C LYS A 22 9.07 14.62 11.53
N MET A 23 9.20 15.42 10.46
CA MET A 23 8.85 16.84 10.49
C MET A 23 7.35 17.12 10.58
N PHE A 24 6.51 16.18 10.16
CA PHE A 24 5.05 16.36 10.11
C PHE A 24 4.26 15.29 10.87
N ALA A 25 4.94 14.35 11.54
CA ALA A 25 4.32 13.25 12.28
C ALA A 25 3.26 13.70 13.29
N ASP A 26 3.49 14.82 13.99
CA ASP A 26 2.57 15.35 15.00
C ASP A 26 1.43 16.21 14.43
N SER A 27 1.40 16.41 13.10
CA SER A 27 0.45 17.30 12.41
C SER A 27 -0.50 16.57 11.47
N VAL A 28 -0.36 15.24 11.32
CA VAL A 28 -1.16 14.44 10.38
C VAL A 28 -1.88 13.32 11.10
N ASP A 29 -3.08 12.98 10.63
CA ASP A 29 -3.86 11.85 11.16
C ASP A 29 -3.45 10.54 10.49
N GLY A 30 -2.86 10.61 9.30
CA GLY A 30 -2.46 9.45 8.52
C GLY A 30 -1.40 9.75 7.46
N VAL A 31 -0.67 8.71 7.07
CA VAL A 31 0.36 8.71 6.05
C VAL A 31 0.10 7.56 5.08
N ASN A 32 0.20 7.87 3.79
CA ASN A 32 -0.08 6.93 2.71
C ASN A 32 1.19 6.65 1.89
N PRO A 33 2.04 5.71 2.32
CA PRO A 33 3.26 5.41 1.57
C PRO A 33 2.93 4.70 0.27
N MET A 34 3.41 5.24 -0.85
CA MET A 34 3.33 4.67 -2.19
C MET A 34 4.38 3.56 -2.36
N VAL A 35 4.06 2.37 -1.86
CA VAL A 35 4.96 1.21 -1.76
C VAL A 35 4.88 0.29 -2.98
N TYR A 36 4.89 0.86 -4.19
CA TYR A 36 4.80 0.10 -5.44
C TYR A 36 6.10 -0.68 -5.69
N PRO A 37 6.10 -2.03 -5.66
CA PRO A 37 7.35 -2.77 -5.82
C PRO A 37 8.08 -2.50 -7.13
N SER A 38 7.34 -2.15 -8.20
CA SER A 38 7.91 -1.74 -9.48
C SER A 38 8.74 -0.44 -9.42
N HIS A 39 8.58 0.40 -8.39
CA HIS A 39 9.28 1.69 -8.28
C HIS A 39 10.56 1.63 -7.42
N PHE A 40 10.86 0.50 -6.78
CA PHE A 40 12.08 0.34 -5.98
C PHE A 40 13.26 -0.15 -6.83
N TRP A 41 14.41 0.53 -6.75
CA TRP A 41 15.63 0.11 -7.44
C TRP A 41 16.43 -0.92 -6.64
N PRO A 42 16.88 -2.05 -7.23
CA PRO A 42 16.70 -2.45 -8.63
C PRO A 42 15.33 -3.07 -8.92
N TYR A 43 14.64 -2.55 -9.94
CA TYR A 43 13.22 -2.81 -10.24
C TYR A 43 12.87 -4.29 -10.33
N GLN A 44 13.70 -5.09 -11.01
CA GLN A 44 13.46 -6.51 -11.23
C GLN A 44 13.39 -7.30 -9.92
N LYS A 45 14.24 -6.94 -8.96
CA LYS A 45 14.34 -7.65 -7.67
C LYS A 45 13.09 -7.39 -6.83
N TYR A 46 12.74 -6.12 -6.64
CA TYR A 46 11.61 -5.74 -5.78
C TYR A 46 10.27 -6.13 -6.40
N SER A 47 10.16 -6.06 -7.73
CA SER A 47 9.03 -6.58 -8.49
C SER A 47 8.86 -8.10 -8.39
N ALA A 48 9.93 -8.86 -8.21
CA ALA A 48 9.85 -10.31 -8.09
C ALA A 48 9.40 -10.77 -6.68
N GLU A 49 9.62 -9.93 -5.67
CA GLU A 49 9.31 -10.20 -4.25
C GLU A 49 8.34 -9.15 -3.67
N PRO A 50 7.14 -8.93 -4.26
CA PRO A 50 6.25 -7.82 -3.89
C PRO A 50 5.84 -7.85 -2.41
N TYR A 51 5.61 -9.06 -1.86
CA TYR A 51 5.29 -9.21 -0.45
C TYR A 51 6.39 -8.61 0.45
N LYS A 52 7.63 -9.03 0.20
CA LYS A 52 8.78 -8.62 1.02
C LYS A 52 9.08 -7.15 0.86
N THR A 53 8.95 -6.62 -0.36
CA THR A 53 9.15 -5.20 -0.65
C THR A 53 8.23 -4.33 0.19
N ILE A 54 6.93 -4.60 0.14
CA ILE A 54 5.92 -3.83 0.87
C ILE A 54 6.07 -4.02 2.38
N ASN A 55 6.18 -5.28 2.84
CA ASN A 55 6.25 -5.56 4.27
C ASN A 55 7.48 -4.92 4.92
N ASN A 56 8.65 -4.99 4.25
CA ASN A 56 9.86 -4.33 4.72
C ASN A 56 9.71 -2.81 4.74
N SER A 57 9.09 -2.22 3.71
CA SER A 57 8.89 -0.78 3.62
C SER A 57 8.02 -0.27 4.77
N LEU A 58 6.87 -0.92 5.01
CA LEU A 58 5.95 -0.51 6.07
C LEU A 58 6.54 -0.72 7.46
N ASN A 59 7.22 -1.84 7.69
CA ASN A 59 7.90 -2.07 8.97
C ASN A 59 9.06 -1.08 9.18
N ALA A 60 9.79 -0.70 8.13
CA ALA A 60 10.83 0.31 8.21
C ALA A 60 10.25 1.68 8.60
N LEU A 61 9.14 2.08 7.96
CA LEU A 61 8.44 3.33 8.26
C LEU A 61 8.06 3.41 9.74
N ILE A 62 7.42 2.35 10.24
CA ILE A 62 6.91 2.30 11.61
C ILE A 62 8.06 2.20 12.62
N SER A 63 9.16 1.56 12.25
CA SER A 63 10.39 1.52 13.07
C SER A 63 11.06 2.88 13.22
N GLN A 64 10.79 3.86 12.35
CA GLN A 64 11.27 5.24 12.54
C GLN A 64 10.66 5.93 13.77
N PHE A 65 9.57 5.36 14.30
CA PHE A 65 8.79 5.83 15.46
C PHE A 65 8.78 4.77 16.58
N ASP A 66 9.87 4.03 16.74
CA ASP A 66 10.04 3.00 17.79
C ASP A 66 8.93 1.94 17.80
N GLY A 67 8.35 1.66 16.63
CA GLY A 67 7.26 0.69 16.48
C GLY A 67 5.87 1.26 16.78
N ASN A 68 5.75 2.54 17.13
CA ASN A 68 4.51 3.20 17.51
C ASN A 68 4.34 4.52 16.75
N ALA A 69 3.98 4.44 15.47
CA ALA A 69 3.70 5.63 14.66
C ALA A 69 2.51 6.42 15.24
N PRO A 70 2.62 7.76 15.39
CA PRO A 70 1.55 8.59 15.97
C PRO A 70 0.38 8.86 14.99
N PHE A 71 0.43 8.28 13.80
CA PHE A 71 -0.55 8.44 12.72
C PHE A 71 -0.94 7.08 12.14
N LYS A 72 -2.07 7.02 11.44
CA LYS A 72 -2.49 5.82 10.70
C LYS A 72 -1.62 5.60 9.47
N VAL A 73 -1.31 4.35 9.14
CA VAL A 73 -0.55 4.01 7.93
C VAL A 73 -1.45 3.27 6.95
N HIS A 74 -1.78 3.91 5.82
CA HIS A 74 -2.57 3.29 4.75
C HIS A 74 -1.72 3.12 3.49
N ALA A 75 -1.23 1.91 3.24
CA ALA A 75 -0.27 1.68 2.15
C ALA A 75 -0.93 1.81 0.77
N PHE A 76 -0.39 2.63 -0.13
CA PHE A 76 -0.73 2.56 -1.54
C PHE A 76 0.04 1.41 -2.20
N ILE A 77 -0.69 0.40 -2.66
CA ILE A 77 -0.18 -0.76 -3.43
C ILE A 77 -0.56 -0.63 -4.91
N GLU A 78 0.14 -1.31 -5.81
CA GLU A 78 -0.07 -1.15 -7.26
C GLU A 78 -1.03 -2.22 -7.81
N ALA A 79 -1.93 -1.84 -8.71
CA ALA A 79 -2.89 -2.79 -9.29
C ALA A 79 -2.23 -3.85 -10.18
N ALA A 80 -1.10 -3.48 -10.78
CA ALA A 80 -0.27 -4.35 -11.60
C ALA A 80 1.11 -3.73 -11.78
N ASN A 81 2.12 -4.59 -11.90
CA ASN A 81 3.51 -4.16 -12.07
C ASN A 81 3.72 -3.35 -13.36
N PHE A 82 4.10 -2.08 -13.22
CA PHE A 82 4.26 -1.14 -14.33
C PHE A 82 5.24 -1.61 -15.42
N HIS A 83 6.35 -2.25 -15.04
CA HIS A 83 7.37 -2.70 -15.99
C HIS A 83 6.99 -3.98 -16.75
N TYR A 84 6.01 -4.74 -16.27
CA TYR A 84 5.67 -6.07 -16.79
C TYR A 84 4.20 -6.23 -17.20
N LEU A 85 3.45 -5.13 -17.34
CA LEU A 85 2.01 -5.12 -17.65
C LEU A 85 1.60 -5.96 -18.87
N LYS A 86 2.44 -6.00 -19.91
CA LYS A 86 2.12 -6.68 -21.20
C LYS A 86 2.45 -8.17 -21.21
N LYS A 87 3.11 -8.71 -20.17
CA LYS A 87 3.66 -10.07 -20.15
C LYS A 87 3.01 -10.98 -19.10
N THR A 88 2.01 -10.49 -18.37
CA THR A 88 1.41 -11.19 -17.24
C THR A 88 -0.03 -11.57 -17.51
N SER A 89 -0.36 -12.84 -17.27
CA SER A 89 -1.72 -13.35 -17.24
C SER A 89 -2.51 -12.77 -16.06
N ASP A 90 -3.85 -12.85 -16.11
CA ASP A 90 -4.68 -12.41 -14.99
C ASP A 90 -4.42 -13.19 -13.71
N ALA A 91 -4.14 -14.49 -13.81
CA ALA A 91 -3.77 -15.31 -12.65
C ALA A 91 -2.48 -14.80 -11.97
N GLU A 92 -1.48 -14.38 -12.75
CA GLU A 92 -0.24 -13.80 -12.22
C GLU A 92 -0.49 -12.43 -11.58
N LYS A 93 -1.31 -11.57 -12.21
CA LYS A 93 -1.69 -10.28 -11.63
C LYS A 93 -2.45 -10.43 -10.32
N GLN A 94 -3.39 -11.38 -10.25
CA GLN A 94 -4.13 -11.69 -9.03
C GLN A 94 -3.22 -12.24 -7.94
N LYS A 95 -2.27 -13.12 -8.28
CA LYS A 95 -1.26 -13.63 -7.35
C LYS A 95 -0.35 -12.52 -6.83
N TYR A 96 0.03 -11.58 -7.69
CA TYR A 96 0.84 -10.41 -7.34
C TYR A 96 0.09 -9.50 -6.36
N LEU A 97 -1.12 -9.08 -6.71
CA LEU A 97 -2.02 -8.29 -5.86
C LEU A 97 -2.27 -8.93 -4.49
N LEU A 98 -2.53 -10.25 -4.47
CA LEU A 98 -2.74 -10.96 -3.21
C LEU A 98 -1.50 -10.91 -2.32
N GLN A 99 -0.29 -11.02 -2.89
CA GLN A 99 0.95 -10.88 -2.11
C GLN A 99 1.12 -9.47 -1.54
N GLU A 100 0.77 -8.43 -2.31
CA GLU A 100 0.80 -7.05 -1.82
C GLU A 100 -0.18 -6.83 -0.67
N ILE A 101 -1.44 -7.27 -0.81
CA ILE A 101 -2.45 -7.18 0.26
C ILE A 101 -1.98 -7.89 1.52
N ARG A 102 -1.44 -9.10 1.40
CA ARG A 102 -0.92 -9.86 2.55
C ARG A 102 0.24 -9.17 3.23
N ALA A 103 1.14 -8.55 2.47
CA ALA A 103 2.25 -7.83 3.04
C ALA A 103 1.81 -6.65 3.91
N VAL A 104 0.74 -5.95 3.50
CA VAL A 104 0.15 -4.89 4.33
C VAL A 104 -0.57 -5.47 5.54
N GLU A 105 -1.37 -6.52 5.36
CA GLU A 105 -2.11 -7.18 6.46
C GLU A 105 -1.18 -7.73 7.56
N ASP A 106 0.02 -8.19 7.17
CA ASP A 106 1.02 -8.74 8.08
C ASP A 106 1.99 -7.67 8.62
N ALA A 107 2.00 -6.45 8.08
CA ALA A 107 2.86 -5.37 8.56
C ALA A 107 2.38 -4.86 9.93
N LYS A 108 3.30 -4.72 10.87
CA LYS A 108 2.96 -4.31 12.24
C LYS A 108 2.64 -2.82 12.25
N GLY A 109 1.40 -2.46 12.57
CA GLY A 109 0.97 -1.07 12.68
C GLY A 109 0.44 -0.46 11.37
N ALA A 110 0.40 -1.22 10.28
CA ALA A 110 -0.37 -0.82 9.12
C ALA A 110 -1.87 -0.80 9.47
N SER A 111 -2.55 0.26 9.08
CA SER A 111 -3.97 0.51 9.34
C SER A 111 -4.86 0.14 8.14
N GLY A 112 -4.28 -0.15 6.98
CA GLY A 112 -5.02 -0.50 5.78
C GLY A 112 -4.20 -0.30 4.51
N TRP A 113 -4.88 -0.37 3.37
CA TRP A 113 -4.27 -0.17 2.06
C TRP A 113 -5.22 0.50 1.07
N TYR A 114 -4.62 1.14 0.07
CA TYR A 114 -5.27 1.61 -1.14
C TYR A 114 -4.67 0.90 -2.36
N VAL A 115 -5.46 0.65 -3.41
CA VAL A 115 -4.91 0.16 -4.69
C VAL A 115 -4.93 1.25 -5.74
N TRP A 116 -3.77 1.55 -6.31
CA TRP A 116 -3.61 2.50 -7.41
C TRP A 116 -3.48 1.81 -8.77
N SER A 117 -4.18 2.33 -9.78
CA SER A 117 -4.14 1.82 -11.16
C SER A 117 -4.13 2.98 -12.14
N ALA A 118 -3.03 3.17 -12.89
CA ALA A 118 -2.90 4.24 -13.89
C ALA A 118 -4.01 4.21 -14.95
N ASN A 119 -4.51 3.02 -15.28
CA ASN A 119 -5.56 2.81 -16.28
C ASN A 119 -6.95 2.60 -15.66
N ASN A 120 -7.11 2.79 -14.34
CA ASN A 120 -8.35 2.52 -13.60
C ASN A 120 -8.92 1.10 -13.80
N VAL A 121 -8.06 0.09 -13.96
CA VAL A 121 -8.48 -1.31 -14.12
C VAL A 121 -8.39 -2.04 -12.78
N TYR A 122 -9.53 -2.60 -12.32
CA TYR A 122 -9.68 -3.20 -10.99
C TYR A 122 -10.30 -4.61 -10.98
N ASP A 123 -10.59 -5.21 -12.14
CA ASP A 123 -11.25 -6.51 -12.21
C ASP A 123 -10.49 -7.60 -11.44
N ASN A 124 -9.16 -7.63 -11.60
CA ASN A 124 -8.30 -8.57 -10.88
C ASN A 124 -8.32 -8.34 -9.37
N LEU A 125 -8.41 -7.09 -8.90
CA LEU A 125 -8.57 -6.78 -7.49
C LEU A 125 -9.89 -7.37 -6.95
N PHE A 126 -11.00 -7.17 -7.65
CA PHE A 126 -12.29 -7.71 -7.21
C PHE A 126 -12.30 -9.24 -7.19
N GLN A 127 -11.67 -9.90 -8.16
CA GLN A 127 -11.51 -11.36 -8.15
C GLN A 127 -10.68 -11.83 -6.95
N VAL A 128 -9.59 -11.14 -6.63
CA VAL A 128 -8.77 -11.45 -5.44
C VAL A 128 -9.61 -11.32 -4.16
N LEU A 129 -10.33 -10.20 -4.00
CA LEU A 129 -11.14 -9.96 -2.80
C LEU A 129 -12.31 -10.96 -2.66
N LYS A 130 -12.93 -11.36 -3.77
CA LYS A 130 -14.03 -12.32 -3.77
C LYS A 130 -13.57 -13.74 -3.41
N ASN A 131 -12.40 -14.14 -3.91
CA ASN A 131 -11.95 -15.54 -3.85
C ASN A 131 -10.98 -15.84 -2.70
N ASN A 132 -10.54 -14.83 -1.94
CA ASN A 132 -9.56 -15.00 -0.86
C ASN A 132 -10.07 -14.42 0.46
N LYS A 133 -9.75 -15.09 1.57
CA LYS A 133 -10.00 -14.58 2.93
C LYS A 133 -8.96 -13.54 3.32
N THR A 134 -9.03 -12.35 2.75
CA THR A 134 -8.26 -11.20 3.23
C THR A 134 -8.84 -10.76 4.58
N ARG A 135 -8.01 -10.23 5.49
CA ARG A 135 -8.52 -9.53 6.70
C ARG A 135 -9.59 -8.52 6.29
N SER A 136 -9.39 -7.96 5.11
CA SER A 136 -10.28 -7.05 4.45
C SER A 136 -11.69 -7.60 4.18
N ALA A 137 -11.77 -8.81 3.63
CA ALA A 137 -13.04 -9.51 3.41
C ALA A 137 -13.70 -9.97 4.72
N MET A 138 -12.91 -10.19 5.78
CA MET A 138 -13.40 -10.68 7.07
C MET A 138 -14.05 -9.59 7.92
N GLU A 139 -13.54 -8.36 7.86
CA GLU A 139 -14.05 -7.23 8.66
C GLU A 139 -15.22 -6.48 7.98
N LYS A 140 -15.60 -6.85 6.74
CA LYS A 140 -16.72 -6.28 5.96
C LYS A 140 -16.63 -4.75 5.75
N THR A 141 -15.46 -4.14 5.85
CA THR A 141 -15.28 -2.68 5.75
C THR A 141 -14.69 -2.28 4.39
N VAL A 142 -15.48 -2.35 3.31
CA VAL A 142 -15.05 -1.78 2.01
C VAL A 142 -15.64 -0.38 1.88
N SER A 143 -14.81 0.63 2.08
CA SER A 143 -15.21 2.03 1.90
C SER A 143 -14.77 2.51 0.52
N TYR A 144 -15.73 2.79 -0.36
CA TYR A 144 -15.45 3.39 -1.66
C TYR A 144 -15.10 4.87 -1.47
N PHE A 145 -13.95 5.30 -1.97
CA PHE A 145 -13.60 6.73 -2.04
C PHE A 145 -13.67 7.20 -3.50
N HIS A 146 -14.35 8.33 -3.70
CA HIS A 146 -14.44 9.01 -4.99
C HIS A 146 -13.63 10.30 -4.91
N GLU A 147 -12.64 10.47 -5.78
CA GLU A 147 -11.99 11.76 -6.00
C GLU A 147 -12.33 12.23 -7.43
N SER A 148 -12.83 13.46 -7.53
CA SER A 148 -13.24 14.07 -8.79
C SER A 148 -12.11 14.07 -9.81
N HIS A 149 -12.45 13.91 -11.10
CA HIS A 149 -11.57 13.79 -12.30
C HIS A 149 -11.17 12.35 -12.71
N HIS A 150 -12.14 11.44 -12.79
CA HIS A 150 -12.02 10.12 -13.46
C HIS A 150 -10.92 9.18 -12.92
N ARG A 151 -10.48 9.34 -11.66
CA ARG A 151 -9.58 8.39 -10.99
C ARG A 151 -10.34 7.70 -9.86
N TYR A 152 -10.42 6.37 -9.90
CA TYR A 152 -11.02 5.58 -8.83
C TYR A 152 -9.91 5.08 -7.92
N HIS A 153 -9.94 5.34 -6.63
CA HIS A 153 -9.05 4.69 -5.66
C HIS A 153 -9.89 3.85 -4.71
N PHE A 154 -9.49 2.61 -4.47
CA PHE A 154 -10.16 1.72 -3.53
C PHE A 154 -9.46 1.80 -2.19
N LEU A 155 -10.17 2.26 -1.16
CA LEU A 155 -9.68 2.30 0.21
C LEU A 155 -10.16 1.09 0.99
N TYR A 156 -9.21 0.46 1.68
CA TYR A 156 -9.51 -0.53 2.70
C TYR A 156 -8.85 -0.13 4.03
N GLN A 157 -9.66 0.06 5.07
CA GLN A 157 -9.18 0.32 6.43
C GLN A 157 -9.46 -0.89 7.33
N PHE A 158 -8.46 -1.31 8.11
CA PHE A 158 -8.65 -2.31 9.14
C PHE A 158 -9.50 -1.73 10.27
N SER A 159 -10.47 -2.51 10.75
CA SER A 159 -11.24 -2.14 11.91
C SER A 159 -10.33 -2.17 13.16
N GLN A 160 -10.32 -1.08 13.91
CA GLN A 160 -9.73 -1.05 15.25
C GLN A 160 -10.57 -2.00 16.11
N LYS A 161 -9.97 -3.09 16.62
CA LYS A 161 -10.63 -3.85 17.68
C LYS A 161 -10.65 -2.95 18.92
N GLU A 162 -11.83 -2.51 19.33
CA GLU A 162 -12.02 -1.92 20.66
C GLU A 162 -11.50 -2.93 21.69
N GLY A 163 -10.49 -2.53 22.45
CA GLY A 163 -9.90 -3.27 23.56
C GLY A 163 -10.42 -2.76 24.89
#